data_AF-A0A2V6UJ88-F1
#
_entry.id   AF-A0A2V6UJ88-F1
#
_cell.length_a   1.000
_cell.length_b   1.000
_cell.length_c   1.000
_cell.angle_alpha   90.00
_cell.angle_beta   90.00
_cell.angle_gamma   90.00
#
_symmetry.space_group_name_H-M   'P 1'
#
loop_
_entity.id
_entity.type
_entity.pdbx_description
1 polymer ?
#
loop_
_entity_poly.entity_id
_entity_poly.type
_entity_poly.pdbx_seq_one_letter_code
_entity_poly.pdbx_strand_id
1 'polypeptide(L)'
;MVTEGVDMSSASDPPSAIRRRIHNQTLSLEGVMPIALPESVKKVLEDKAYGHVITFNPNGRPQVTMVWMDVEGNEALFNTAEGRKKPQNLQRDPRIIISVQNRTEPQSYLLLNGTATVTETGADAHADKLAKRFLGVDKYPYRQPGEKRLIVRVKVDRLGGIDPKMRPWT
;
A
#
# COMPACT_ATOMS: atom_id res chain seq x y z
N MET A 1 -16.66 -56.10 -39.80
CA MET A 1 -16.16 -54.83 -40.34
C MET A 1 -15.51 -54.08 -39.20
N VAL A 2 -14.25 -53.73 -39.40
CA VAL A 2 -13.33 -53.12 -38.43
C VAL A 2 -13.30 -51.62 -38.71
N THR A 3 -13.39 -50.79 -37.67
CA THR A 3 -12.89 -49.39 -37.62
C THR A 3 -12.58 -49.10 -36.14
N GLU A 4 -11.37 -49.43 -35.70
CA GLU A 4 -10.25 -48.49 -35.46
C GLU A 4 -10.50 -47.50 -34.30
N GLY A 5 -9.85 -47.81 -33.18
CA GLY A 5 -9.66 -46.88 -32.07
C GLY A 5 -8.51 -45.92 -32.38
N VAL A 6 -8.70 -44.66 -32.02
CA VAL A 6 -7.65 -43.64 -32.10
C VAL A 6 -6.74 -43.79 -30.89
N ASP A 7 -5.50 -44.15 -31.16
CA ASP A 7 -4.38 -44.17 -30.22
C ASP A 7 -4.01 -42.72 -29.82
N MET A 8 -3.99 -42.43 -28.51
CA MET A 8 -3.59 -41.13 -27.95
C MET A 8 -2.12 -41.11 -27.47
N SER A 9 -1.23 -41.89 -28.08
CA SER A 9 0.19 -41.96 -27.70
C SER A 9 1.16 -41.36 -28.73
N SER A 10 0.95 -40.11 -29.19
CA SER A 10 2.04 -39.38 -29.85
C SER A 10 1.89 -37.85 -29.80
N ALA A 11 2.04 -37.26 -28.62
CA ALA A 11 2.43 -35.85 -28.53
C ALA A 11 3.97 -35.79 -28.51
N SER A 12 4.58 -35.58 -29.67
CA SER A 12 6.01 -35.35 -29.80
C SER A 12 6.44 -34.12 -28.99
N ASP A 13 7.48 -34.26 -28.17
CA ASP A 13 8.13 -33.17 -27.46
C ASP A 13 8.44 -32.00 -28.41
N PRO A 14 8.09 -30.74 -28.08
CA PRO A 14 8.35 -29.63 -28.98
C PRO A 14 9.86 -29.33 -29.09
N PRO A 15 10.33 -28.82 -30.26
CA PRO A 15 11.75 -28.64 -30.54
C PRO A 15 12.48 -27.75 -29.53
N SER A 16 13.76 -28.05 -29.30
CA SER A 16 14.66 -27.46 -28.30
C SER A 16 14.86 -25.93 -28.36
N ALA A 17 14.39 -25.27 -29.41
CA ALA A 17 14.39 -23.80 -29.54
C ALA A 17 13.36 -23.10 -28.62
N ILE A 18 12.33 -23.81 -28.14
CA ILE A 18 11.31 -23.26 -27.23
C ILE A 18 11.73 -23.37 -25.75
N ARG A 19 12.68 -24.28 -25.41
CA ARG A 19 13.23 -24.43 -24.05
C ARG A 19 14.25 -23.34 -23.65
N ARG A 20 14.62 -22.44 -24.57
CA ARG A 20 15.60 -21.35 -24.33
C ARG A 20 15.00 -19.95 -24.35
N ARG A 21 13.72 -19.79 -23.96
CA ARG A 21 13.11 -18.46 -23.68
C ARG A 21 12.39 -18.38 -22.34
N ILE A 22 12.73 -19.26 -21.41
CA ILE A 22 12.40 -19.12 -19.97
C ILE A 22 13.73 -19.25 -19.21
N HIS A 23 14.66 -18.37 -19.54
CA HIS A 23 15.92 -18.23 -18.81
C HIS A 23 16.00 -16.76 -18.40
N ASN A 24 15.80 -16.53 -17.10
CA ASN A 24 16.10 -15.29 -16.38
C ASN A 24 15.82 -14.00 -17.17
N GLN A 25 14.55 -13.70 -17.41
CA GLN A 25 14.16 -12.34 -17.07
C GLN A 25 14.19 -12.27 -15.55
N THR A 26 15.37 -11.93 -15.01
CA THR A 26 15.38 -11.01 -13.88
C THR A 26 14.36 -9.96 -14.26
N LEU A 27 13.18 -9.99 -13.61
CA LEU A 27 12.29 -8.83 -13.61
C LEU A 27 13.18 -7.74 -13.05
N SER A 28 13.84 -7.00 -13.95
CA SER A 28 14.28 -5.68 -13.64
C SER A 28 13.03 -5.02 -13.10
N LEU A 29 13.05 -4.72 -11.80
CA LEU A 29 12.30 -3.61 -11.29
C LEU A 29 12.84 -2.39 -12.04
N GLU A 30 12.49 -2.23 -13.32
CA GLU A 30 12.33 -0.89 -13.87
C GLU A 30 11.31 -0.27 -12.93
N GLY A 31 11.85 0.48 -11.98
CA GLY A 31 11.20 0.78 -10.72
C GLY A 31 9.86 1.41 -11.01
N VAL A 32 8.82 0.90 -10.36
CA VAL A 32 7.53 1.59 -10.36
C VAL A 32 7.81 2.98 -9.77
N MET A 33 7.79 3.99 -10.64
CA MET A 33 8.22 5.34 -10.29
C MET A 33 7.15 5.96 -9.38
N PRO A 34 7.54 6.60 -8.26
CA PRO A 34 6.60 7.37 -7.48
C PRO A 34 5.94 8.44 -8.34
N ILE A 35 4.62 8.58 -8.21
CA ILE A 35 3.83 9.58 -8.93
C ILE A 35 3.63 10.83 -8.07
N ALA A 36 3.38 11.97 -8.74
CA ALA A 36 2.86 13.13 -8.05
C ALA A 36 1.40 12.87 -7.66
N LEU A 37 1.04 13.18 -6.41
CA LEU A 37 -0.35 13.05 -5.97
C LEU A 37 -1.14 14.27 -6.46
N PRO A 38 -2.32 14.08 -7.07
CA PRO A 38 -3.20 15.19 -7.40
C PRO A 38 -3.62 15.98 -6.16
N GLU A 39 -3.85 17.28 -6.33
CA GLU A 39 -4.30 18.16 -5.24
C GLU A 39 -5.63 17.70 -4.63
N SER A 40 -6.51 17.13 -5.46
CA SER A 40 -7.76 16.51 -5.04
C SER A 40 -7.55 15.35 -4.05
N VAL A 41 -6.53 14.53 -4.27
CA VAL A 41 -6.13 13.42 -3.39
C VAL A 41 -5.54 13.94 -2.09
N LYS A 42 -4.66 14.95 -2.17
CA LYS A 42 -4.03 15.55 -0.98
C LYS A 42 -5.09 16.09 -0.03
N LYS A 43 -6.08 16.82 -0.54
CA LYS A 43 -7.21 17.34 0.25
C LYS A 43 -7.99 16.25 0.99
N VAL A 44 -8.17 15.08 0.37
CA VAL A 44 -8.79 13.93 1.05
C VAL A 44 -7.91 13.46 2.20
N LEU A 45 -6.61 13.27 1.96
CA LEU A 45 -5.65 12.81 2.98
C LEU A 45 -5.43 13.82 4.12
N GLU A 46 -5.65 15.10 3.87
CA GLU A 46 -5.52 16.19 4.86
C GLU A 46 -6.76 16.37 5.75
N ASP A 47 -7.94 15.87 5.35
CA ASP A 47 -9.13 15.79 6.19
C ASP A 47 -8.97 14.71 7.30
N LYS A 48 -10.05 14.38 8.01
CA LYS A 48 -10.17 13.19 8.87
C LYS A 48 -10.21 11.89 8.06
N ALA A 49 -9.14 11.62 7.32
CA ALA A 49 -8.97 10.43 6.49
C ALA A 49 -8.63 9.17 7.30
N TYR A 50 -9.61 8.25 7.39
CA TYR A 50 -9.39 6.91 7.93
C TYR A 50 -8.94 5.98 6.81
N GLY A 51 -7.71 5.47 6.93
CA GLY A 51 -7.12 4.55 5.97
C GLY A 51 -7.07 3.12 6.50
N HIS A 52 -7.23 2.14 5.62
CA HIS A 52 -6.93 0.74 5.87
C HIS A 52 -5.62 0.41 5.18
N VAL A 53 -4.56 0.20 5.95
CA VAL A 53 -3.24 -0.17 5.44
C VAL A 53 -3.11 -1.67 5.38
N ILE A 54 -2.63 -2.17 4.25
CA ILE A 54 -2.35 -3.58 4.00
C ILE A 54 -0.84 -3.74 3.89
N THR A 55 -0.28 -4.50 4.83
CA THR A 55 1.12 -4.96 4.82
C THR A 55 1.14 -6.47 4.69
N PHE A 56 2.28 -7.08 4.41
CA PHE A 56 2.38 -8.52 4.21
C PHE A 56 3.11 -9.17 5.38
N ASN A 57 2.63 -10.33 5.86
CA ASN A 57 3.32 -11.15 6.85
C ASN A 57 4.48 -11.96 6.20
N PRO A 58 5.38 -12.59 6.98
CA PRO A 58 6.48 -13.38 6.42
C PRO A 58 6.04 -14.48 5.44
N ASN A 59 4.85 -15.06 5.64
CA ASN A 59 4.25 -16.04 4.75
C ASN A 59 3.45 -15.43 3.58
N GLY A 60 3.57 -14.12 3.34
CA GLY A 60 2.85 -13.39 2.30
C GLY A 60 1.38 -13.08 2.60
N ARG A 61 0.79 -13.58 3.70
CA ARG A 61 -0.62 -13.27 4.04
C ARG A 61 -0.76 -11.78 4.36
N PRO A 62 -1.79 -11.09 3.84
CA PRO A 62 -2.02 -9.69 4.15
C PRO A 62 -2.39 -9.50 5.62
N GLN A 63 -1.92 -8.38 6.19
CA GLN A 63 -2.27 -7.86 7.50
C GLN A 63 -2.90 -6.49 7.27
N VAL A 64 -4.14 -6.31 7.73
CA VAL A 64 -4.89 -5.08 7.56
C VAL A 64 -5.00 -4.35 8.90
N THR A 65 -4.77 -3.04 8.90
CA THR A 65 -5.03 -2.20 10.08
C THR A 65 -5.62 -0.86 9.67
N MET A 66 -6.56 -0.33 10.46
CA MET A 66 -6.99 1.05 10.31
C MET A 66 -5.91 2.03 10.85
N VAL A 67 -5.75 3.18 10.22
CA VAL A 67 -4.86 4.29 10.62
C VAL A 67 -5.48 5.65 10.30
N TRP A 68 -4.93 6.69 10.90
CA TRP A 68 -5.16 8.07 10.50
C TRP A 68 -4.14 8.44 9.42
N MET A 69 -4.64 8.75 8.23
CA MET A 69 -3.80 9.13 7.10
C MET A 69 -3.42 10.60 7.18
N ASP A 70 -2.33 10.94 6.51
CA ASP A 70 -1.84 12.29 6.27
C ASP A 70 -1.10 12.33 4.93
N VAL A 71 -0.63 13.50 4.53
CA VAL A 71 0.20 13.68 3.34
C VAL A 71 1.25 14.76 3.57
N GLU A 72 2.42 14.60 2.96
CA GLU A 72 3.47 15.62 2.92
C GLU A 72 4.16 15.56 1.55
N GLY A 73 4.13 16.67 0.81
CA GLY A 73 4.62 16.69 -0.56
C GLY A 73 3.82 15.75 -1.46
N ASN A 74 4.45 14.66 -1.92
CA ASN A 74 3.82 13.59 -2.71
C ASN A 74 3.83 12.22 -2.00
N GLU A 75 4.11 12.20 -0.69
CA GLU A 75 4.11 10.97 0.10
C GLU A 75 2.88 10.93 0.98
N ALA A 76 2.20 9.78 1.01
CA ALA A 76 1.15 9.52 1.99
C ALA A 76 1.80 9.06 3.30
N LEU A 77 1.29 9.54 4.43
CA LEU A 77 1.87 9.30 5.75
C LEU A 77 0.86 8.67 6.69
N PHE A 78 1.36 7.88 7.64
CA PHE A 78 0.62 7.57 8.86
C PHE A 78 1.58 7.34 10.02
N ASN A 79 1.08 7.49 11.25
CA ASN A 79 1.86 7.31 12.46
C ASN A 79 1.62 5.91 13.07
N THR A 80 2.66 5.30 13.62
CA THR A 80 2.62 4.02 14.32
C THR A 80 3.63 4.04 15.48
N ALA A 81 3.85 2.90 16.12
CA ALA A 81 4.90 2.73 17.11
C ALA A 81 5.76 1.50 16.81
N GLU A 82 6.99 1.53 17.30
CA GLU A 82 7.91 0.39 17.32
C GLU A 82 7.28 -0.83 18.03
N GLY A 83 7.72 -2.03 17.66
CA GLY A 83 7.18 -3.29 18.20
C GLY A 83 5.84 -3.73 17.61
N ARG A 84 5.12 -2.87 16.86
CA ARG A 84 3.87 -3.26 16.18
C ARG A 84 4.15 -4.11 14.94
N LYS A 85 3.15 -4.88 14.52
CA LYS A 85 3.29 -5.80 13.37
C LYS A 85 3.56 -5.09 12.04
N LYS A 86 2.91 -3.95 11.79
CA LYS A 86 3.04 -3.21 10.53
C LYS A 86 4.46 -2.65 10.26
N PRO A 87 5.18 -1.98 11.18
CA PRO A 87 6.57 -1.59 10.92
C PRO A 87 7.50 -2.81 10.76
N GLN A 88 7.29 -3.90 11.52
CA GLN A 88 8.06 -5.14 11.32
C GLN A 88 7.84 -5.75 9.93
N ASN A 89 6.60 -5.71 9.43
CA ASN A 89 6.28 -6.14 8.08
C ASN A 89 6.96 -5.26 7.04
N LEU A 90 6.88 -3.94 7.18
CA LEU A 90 7.43 -2.97 6.22
C LEU A 90 8.96 -2.95 6.17
N GLN A 91 9.63 -3.24 7.29
CA GLN A 91 11.09 -3.37 7.31
C GLN A 91 11.57 -4.57 6.47
N ARG A 92 10.75 -5.63 6.36
CA ARG A 92 11.07 -6.83 5.59
C ARG A 92 10.57 -6.74 4.14
N ASP A 93 9.36 -6.21 3.96
CA ASP A 93 8.69 -6.06 2.67
C ASP A 93 8.04 -4.68 2.61
N PRO A 94 8.63 -3.72 1.86
CA PRO A 94 8.18 -2.33 1.87
C PRO A 94 6.88 -2.13 1.07
N ARG A 95 6.37 -3.15 0.38
CA ARG A 95 5.14 -3.04 -0.41
C ARG A 95 3.94 -2.79 0.50
N ILE A 96 3.14 -1.80 0.13
CA ILE A 96 1.96 -1.41 0.89
C ILE A 96 0.81 -1.06 -0.06
N ILE A 97 -0.40 -1.39 0.37
CA ILE A 97 -1.63 -0.94 -0.26
C ILE A 97 -2.44 -0.19 0.79
N ILE A 98 -3.06 0.93 0.42
CA ILE A 98 -3.88 1.73 1.32
C ILE A 98 -5.21 2.02 0.66
N SER A 99 -6.30 1.72 1.36
CA SER A 99 -7.65 2.17 0.99
C SER A 99 -8.08 3.30 1.91
N VAL A 100 -8.52 4.43 1.36
CA VAL A 100 -9.05 5.55 2.14
C VAL A 100 -10.44 5.86 1.64
N GLN A 101 -11.46 5.68 2.50
CA GLN A 101 -12.83 6.02 2.14
C GLN A 101 -13.06 7.52 2.34
N ASN A 102 -13.76 8.16 1.41
CA ASN A 102 -14.21 9.53 1.60
C ASN A 102 -15.33 9.55 2.66
N ARG A 103 -15.14 10.38 3.69
CA ARG A 103 -16.04 10.44 4.84
C ARG A 103 -17.41 11.03 4.53
N THR A 104 -17.51 11.97 3.59
CA THR A 104 -18.77 12.62 3.22
C THR A 104 -19.45 11.94 2.05
N GLU A 105 -18.70 11.19 1.24
CA GLU A 105 -19.17 10.54 0.02
C GLU A 105 -18.74 9.06 0.00
N PRO A 106 -19.49 8.14 0.65
CA PRO A 106 -19.01 6.77 0.92
C PRO A 106 -18.68 5.91 -0.32
N GLN A 107 -19.21 6.27 -1.48
CA GLN A 107 -18.92 5.62 -2.77
C GLN A 107 -17.60 6.11 -3.40
N SER A 108 -17.05 7.21 -2.90
CA SER A 108 -15.72 7.72 -3.29
C SER A 108 -14.64 7.18 -2.36
N TYR A 109 -13.54 6.73 -2.93
CA TYR A 109 -12.41 6.16 -2.20
C TYR A 109 -11.11 6.28 -2.99
N LEU A 110 -9.99 6.31 -2.27
CA LEU A 110 -8.64 6.23 -2.81
C LEU A 110 -8.11 4.81 -2.65
N LEU A 111 -7.41 4.32 -3.68
CA LEU A 111 -6.52 3.16 -3.57
C LEU A 111 -5.10 3.61 -3.89
N LEU A 112 -4.21 3.56 -2.91
CA LEU A 112 -2.80 3.91 -3.05
C LEU A 112 -1.99 2.62 -3.01
N ASN A 113 -1.19 2.36 -4.05
CA ASN A 113 -0.17 1.33 -4.04
C ASN A 113 1.19 2.02 -4.01
N GLY A 114 2.15 1.41 -3.32
CA GLY A 114 3.48 1.99 -3.26
C GLY A 114 4.44 1.20 -2.40
N THR A 115 5.53 1.87 -2.07
CA THR A 115 6.54 1.39 -1.15
C THR A 115 6.68 2.33 0.05
N ALA A 116 6.93 1.76 1.21
CA ALA A 116 6.99 2.48 2.46
C ALA A 116 8.42 2.53 3.04
N THR A 117 8.77 3.66 3.63
CA THR A 117 9.90 3.80 4.54
C THR A 117 9.40 4.14 5.93
N VAL A 118 10.22 3.87 6.94
CA VAL A 118 9.88 4.09 8.35
C VAL A 118 10.94 5.00 8.97
N THR A 119 10.51 6.04 9.67
CA THR A 119 11.42 6.97 10.36
C THR A 119 10.89 7.37 11.73
N GLU A 120 11.80 7.65 12.65
CA GLU A 120 11.51 8.16 14.00
C GLU A 120 11.47 9.68 14.04
N THR A 121 12.22 10.33 13.14
CA THR A 121 12.38 11.78 13.13
C THR A 121 11.03 12.46 12.95
N GLY A 122 10.66 13.29 13.93
CA GLY A 122 9.39 14.02 13.92
C GLY A 122 8.15 13.19 14.25
N ALA A 123 8.28 11.90 14.57
CA ALA A 123 7.13 11.02 14.77
C ALA A 123 6.22 11.42 15.93
N ASP A 124 6.78 11.99 16.99
CA ASP A 124 6.00 12.48 18.13
C ASP A 124 5.19 13.73 17.77
N ALA A 125 5.81 14.71 17.12
CA ALA A 125 5.13 15.91 16.63
C ALA A 125 4.04 15.55 15.60
N HIS A 126 4.29 14.56 14.75
CA HIS A 126 3.30 14.05 13.80
C HIS A 126 2.11 13.38 14.51
N ALA A 127 2.35 12.60 15.57
CA ALA A 127 1.27 12.02 16.36
C ALA A 127 0.39 13.09 17.02
N ASP A 128 0.99 14.14 17.56
CA ASP A 128 0.29 15.30 18.13
C ASP A 128 -0.51 16.07 17.06
N LYS A 129 0.07 16.31 15.87
CA LYS A 129 -0.63 16.89 14.71
C LYS A 129 -1.90 16.10 14.38
N LEU A 130 -1.79 14.78 14.31
CA LEU A 130 -2.93 13.90 14.03
C LEU A 130 -3.95 13.90 15.16
N ALA A 131 -3.51 13.90 16.42
CA ALA A 131 -4.41 13.97 17.57
C ALA A 131 -5.24 15.26 17.55
N LYS A 132 -4.61 16.39 17.21
CA LYS A 132 -5.30 17.67 17.05
C LYS A 132 -6.35 17.59 15.96
N ARG A 133 -5.99 17.05 14.79
CA ARG A 133 -6.91 16.92 13.65
C ARG A 133 -8.08 15.98 13.95
N PHE A 134 -7.82 14.77 14.46
CA PHE A 134 -8.85 13.74 14.57
C PHE A 134 -9.68 13.83 15.86
N LEU A 135 -9.02 14.16 16.97
CA LEU A 135 -9.63 14.16 18.31
C LEU A 135 -9.85 15.57 18.89
N GLY A 136 -9.24 16.61 18.33
CA GLY A 136 -9.34 17.98 18.85
C GLY A 136 -8.43 18.29 20.04
N VAL A 137 -7.49 17.40 20.38
CA VAL A 137 -6.58 17.55 21.54
C VAL A 137 -5.14 17.82 21.08
N ASP A 138 -4.38 18.60 21.84
CA ASP A 138 -3.03 19.04 21.41
C ASP A 138 -1.97 17.93 21.51
N LYS A 139 -2.20 16.91 22.35
CA LYS A 139 -1.27 15.80 22.60
C LYS A 139 -1.93 14.46 22.35
N TYR A 140 -1.20 13.53 21.71
CA TYR A 140 -1.72 12.18 21.48
C TYR A 140 -1.98 11.44 22.81
N PRO A 141 -3.25 11.13 23.15
CA PRO A 141 -3.60 10.72 24.50
C PRO A 141 -3.34 9.23 24.77
N TYR A 142 -3.12 8.41 23.73
CA TYR A 142 -3.02 6.95 23.85
C TYR A 142 -1.57 6.43 23.89
N ARG A 143 -0.60 7.32 24.07
CA ARG A 143 0.81 6.93 24.19
C ARG A 143 1.03 6.11 25.46
N GLN A 144 1.76 5.00 25.34
CA GLN A 144 2.20 4.21 26.49
C GLN A 144 3.60 4.64 26.96
N PRO A 145 3.92 4.50 28.26
CA PRO A 145 5.28 4.71 28.76
C PRO A 145 6.30 3.86 27.98
N GLY A 146 7.40 4.48 27.55
CA GLY A 146 8.43 3.81 26.73
C GLY A 146 8.07 3.58 25.25
N GLU A 147 6.87 3.97 24.80
CA GLU A 147 6.49 3.83 23.39
C GLU A 147 7.30 4.78 22.50
N LYS A 148 7.97 4.21 21.51
CA LYS A 148 8.69 4.94 20.45
C LYS A 148 7.80 5.10 19.22
N ARG A 149 7.46 6.33 18.87
CA ARG A 149 6.63 6.64 17.70
C ARG A 149 7.43 6.57 16.41
N LEU A 150 6.76 6.17 15.34
CA LEU A 150 7.30 6.05 13.99
C LEU A 150 6.35 6.70 12.99
N ILE A 151 6.89 7.34 11.97
CA ILE A 151 6.17 7.73 10.76
C ILE A 151 6.46 6.69 9.69
N VAL A 152 5.40 6.21 9.06
CA VAL A 152 5.50 5.49 7.79
C VAL A 152 5.25 6.47 6.67
N ARG A 153 6.19 6.57 5.72
CA ARG A 153 6.11 7.44 4.54
C ARG A 153 5.97 6.56 3.31
N VAL A 154 4.97 6.83 2.48
CA VAL A 154 4.60 5.98 1.36
C VAL A 154 4.78 6.75 0.06
N LYS A 155 5.71 6.27 -0.76
CA LYS A 155 5.86 6.70 -2.13
C LYS A 155 4.83 5.95 -2.97
N VAL A 156 3.79 6.67 -3.37
CA VAL A 156 2.70 6.10 -4.18
C VAL A 156 3.18 5.95 -5.61
N ASP A 157 3.01 4.78 -6.18
CA ASP A 157 3.41 4.45 -7.55
C ASP A 157 2.19 4.20 -8.47
N ARG A 158 1.04 3.87 -7.87
CA ARG A 158 -0.23 3.72 -8.55
C ARG A 158 -1.38 4.21 -7.69
N LEU A 159 -2.08 5.20 -8.23
CA LEU A 159 -3.34 5.71 -7.72
C LEU A 159 -4.51 5.04 -8.43
N GLY A 160 -5.50 4.64 -7.66
CA GLY A 160 -6.79 4.13 -8.15
C GLY A 160 -7.93 4.56 -7.24
N GLY A 161 -9.08 3.90 -7.38
CA GLY A 161 -10.32 4.29 -6.72
C GLY A 161 -11.15 5.26 -7.56
N ILE A 162 -12.18 5.84 -6.94
CA ILE A 162 -13.20 6.64 -7.61
C ILE A 162 -13.39 7.96 -6.86
N ASP A 163 -13.39 9.09 -7.58
CA ASP A 163 -13.61 10.43 -7.07
C ASP A 163 -15.09 10.68 -6.72
N PRO A 164 -15.44 11.79 -6.04
CA PRO A 164 -16.84 12.11 -5.70
C PRO A 164 -17.79 12.26 -6.89
N LYS A 165 -17.26 12.39 -8.12
CA LYS A 165 -18.03 12.50 -9.36
C LYS A 165 -18.06 11.18 -10.14
N MET A 166 -17.69 10.08 -9.51
CA MET A 166 -17.66 8.73 -10.09
C MET A 166 -16.65 8.56 -11.24
N ARG A 167 -15.48 9.21 -11.16
CA ARG A 167 -14.42 9.15 -12.16
C ARG A 167 -13.09 8.68 -11.53
N PRO A 168 -12.10 8.22 -12.33
CA PRO A 168 -10.74 8.03 -11.83
C PRO A 168 -10.18 9.33 -11.25
N TRP A 169 -9.34 9.21 -10.23
CA TRP A 169 -8.64 10.35 -9.65
C TRP A 169 -7.62 10.93 -10.64
N THR A 170 -7.63 12.26 -10.78
CA THR A 170 -6.74 13.06 -11.63
C THR A 170 -6.27 14.30 -10.89
#